data_AF-A0A673J8T0-F1
#
_entry.id   AF-A0A673J8T0-F1
#
_cell.length_a   1.000
_cell.length_b   1.000
_cell.length_c   1.000
_cell.angle_alpha   90.00
_cell.angle_beta   90.00
_cell.angle_gamma   90.00
#
_symmetry.space_group_name_H-M   'P 1'
#
loop_
_entity.id
_entity.type
_entity.pdbx_description
1 polymer ?
#
loop_
_entity_poly.entity_id
_entity_poly.type
_entity_poly.pdbx_seq_one_letter_code
_entity_poly.pdbx_strand_id
1 'polypeptide(L)'
;QSLNTQITPRCSLNTFCNVCVTAQNELAGRGVGICDELITLEVMSPDVCDLTLIDLPGIARVPVNGQPDDIEKQIKRLIMKYIEKQETINMVVVPCNIDIATTEALIMAQKVDPEGKRTVGILTKPDLIDRGTETTIMDIAQNKTIPLRKGYIMVKCRGQHQINEKISLEEAAQKERDFFQKHNFFRCLLNEDKATIKSLAVKLTQHLVDHIKKSLPQLNEQIKKQVWDLRNDLKECEAGPPQDPKGAKKFLTETLIGFINQIKYISAGELIIEENLFVQLRMEFKKWNDHLNERKPSCQYIFIFKKHNIKEITFNQNYRGRELLGFSNYKMFEVVLQKHVATLKEPAIDLLSAIKGIFMFNIFLDKIYNIQSVQQEKAEKRISEQFEMEDMIFTQDPIYLKSLKEITKETFSEEQLPLFDKKCKYGEMLQAYYEIVVQRMADQLPMMITLFMLKQTAHLLSIDMLSLLDGANVSELLFEDSDVGKKRRDLHARLDRMRIGQEKISNFI
;
A
#
# COMPACT_ATOMS: atom_id res chain seq x y z
N GLN A 1 -7.30 -26.35 14.46
CA GLN A 1 -6.71 -27.70 14.55
C GLN A 1 -7.69 -28.64 13.88
N SER A 2 -7.33 -29.32 12.78
CA SER A 2 -8.23 -30.27 12.12
C SER A 2 -8.23 -31.59 12.88
N LEU A 3 -9.37 -31.99 13.46
CA LEU A 3 -9.58 -33.35 13.96
C LEU A 3 -9.64 -34.31 12.76
N ASN A 4 -8.48 -34.81 12.33
CA ASN A 4 -8.38 -35.87 11.34
C ASN A 4 -8.55 -37.22 12.03
N THR A 5 -9.80 -37.67 12.19
CA THR A 5 -10.08 -39.04 12.63
C THR A 5 -10.13 -39.94 11.39
N GLN A 6 -9.06 -40.72 11.14
CA GLN A 6 -9.07 -41.74 10.09
C GLN A 6 -9.99 -42.91 10.51
N ILE A 7 -11.16 -43.02 9.88
CA ILE A 7 -12.08 -44.13 10.09
C ILE A 7 -11.65 -45.28 9.16
N THR A 8 -11.25 -46.41 9.75
CA THR A 8 -10.80 -47.60 9.00
C THR A 8 -11.97 -48.40 8.40
N PRO A 9 -11.73 -49.25 7.37
CA PRO A 9 -12.78 -49.85 6.52
C PRO A 9 -13.74 -50.84 7.18
N ARG A 10 -13.69 -51.01 8.50
CA ARG A 10 -14.51 -51.97 9.28
C ARG A 10 -15.35 -51.31 10.39
N CYS A 11 -15.54 -49.99 10.36
CA CYS A 11 -16.47 -49.35 11.29
C CYS A 11 -17.93 -49.56 10.87
N SER A 12 -18.77 -49.98 11.81
CA SER A 12 -20.23 -50.01 11.61
C SER A 12 -20.79 -48.60 11.46
N LEU A 13 -21.87 -48.42 10.70
CA LEU A 13 -22.62 -47.14 10.59
C LEU A 13 -22.99 -46.54 11.97
N ASN A 14 -23.16 -47.37 12.99
CA ASN A 14 -23.43 -46.90 14.35
C ASN A 14 -22.19 -46.28 15.01
N THR A 15 -21.01 -46.86 14.79
CA THR A 15 -19.73 -46.28 15.22
C THR A 15 -19.53 -44.92 14.56
N PHE A 16 -19.89 -44.82 13.27
CA PHE A 16 -19.83 -43.59 12.50
C PHE A 16 -20.70 -42.46 13.10
N CYS A 17 -21.99 -42.72 13.36
CA CYS A 17 -22.88 -41.73 13.98
C CYS A 17 -22.34 -41.24 15.33
N ASN A 18 -21.80 -42.14 16.15
CA ASN A 18 -21.26 -41.79 17.46
C ASN A 18 -20.02 -40.87 17.37
N VAL A 19 -19.14 -41.08 16.38
CA VAL A 19 -17.97 -40.22 16.14
C VAL A 19 -18.41 -38.82 15.73
N CYS A 20 -19.36 -38.69 14.80
CA CYS A 20 -19.88 -37.38 14.40
C CYS A 20 -20.53 -36.63 15.57
N VAL A 21 -21.35 -37.31 16.39
CA VAL A 21 -21.94 -36.71 17.59
C VAL A 21 -20.88 -36.27 18.59
N THR A 22 -19.81 -37.04 18.76
CA THR A 22 -18.70 -36.68 19.65
C THR A 22 -17.98 -35.42 19.14
N ALA A 23 -17.63 -35.38 17.85
CA ALA A 23 -16.98 -34.22 17.24
C ALA A 23 -17.86 -32.96 17.28
N GLN A 24 -19.18 -33.10 17.05
CA GLN A 24 -20.13 -32.00 17.20
C GLN A 24 -20.14 -31.45 18.63
N ASN A 25 -20.17 -32.33 19.64
CA ASN A 25 -20.14 -31.94 21.05
C ASN A 25 -18.80 -31.29 21.46
N GLU A 26 -17.68 -31.65 20.84
CA GLU A 26 -16.39 -31.01 21.10
C GLU A 26 -16.30 -29.61 20.48
N LEU A 27 -16.80 -29.42 19.27
CA LEU A 27 -16.73 -28.14 18.54
C LEU A 27 -17.78 -27.13 18.98
N ALA A 28 -19.03 -27.58 19.18
CA ALA A 28 -20.16 -26.71 19.53
C ALA A 28 -20.49 -26.73 21.04
N GLY A 29 -19.78 -27.56 21.82
CA GLY A 29 -20.05 -27.82 23.23
C GLY A 29 -21.13 -28.89 23.43
N ARG A 30 -21.23 -29.48 24.65
CA ARG A 30 -22.34 -30.35 25.04
C ARG A 30 -23.61 -29.50 25.20
N GLY A 31 -24.25 -29.18 24.08
CA GLY A 31 -25.36 -28.24 23.97
C GLY A 31 -25.76 -28.01 22.51
N VAL A 32 -26.67 -27.05 22.29
CA VAL A 32 -27.35 -26.78 21.01
C VAL A 32 -26.76 -25.57 20.25
N GLY A 33 -25.49 -25.25 20.50
CA GLY A 33 -24.75 -24.17 19.83
C GLY A 33 -24.42 -24.49 18.36
N ILE A 34 -24.01 -23.47 17.61
CA ILE A 34 -23.57 -23.60 16.21
C ILE A 34 -22.12 -23.13 16.09
N CYS A 35 -21.32 -23.89 15.35
CA CYS A 35 -19.93 -23.58 15.05
C CYS A 35 -19.73 -23.53 13.53
N ASP A 36 -18.87 -22.63 13.08
CA ASP A 36 -18.49 -22.44 11.67
C ASP A 36 -17.35 -23.39 11.23
N GLU A 37 -16.80 -24.18 12.16
CA GLU A 37 -15.73 -25.13 11.88
C GLU A 37 -16.25 -26.38 11.16
N LEU A 38 -15.50 -26.80 10.15
CA LEU A 38 -15.84 -27.95 9.31
C LEU A 38 -15.40 -29.27 9.94
N ILE A 39 -16.31 -30.25 9.96
CA ILE A 39 -15.97 -31.65 10.19
C ILE A 39 -15.80 -32.31 8.82
N THR A 40 -14.57 -32.69 8.47
CA THR A 40 -14.29 -33.41 7.22
C THR A 40 -14.34 -34.90 7.45
N LEU A 41 -15.15 -35.58 6.64
CA LEU A 41 -15.27 -37.03 6.64
C LEU A 41 -14.90 -37.58 5.26
N GLU A 42 -14.03 -38.57 5.23
CA GLU A 42 -13.69 -39.33 4.04
C GLU A 42 -14.21 -40.77 4.19
N VAL A 43 -15.14 -41.16 3.31
CA VAL A 43 -15.71 -42.51 3.26
C VAL A 43 -15.29 -43.16 1.96
N MET A 44 -14.53 -44.26 2.05
CA MET A 44 -14.13 -45.05 0.89
C MET A 44 -14.88 -46.38 0.87
N SER A 45 -15.57 -46.66 -0.24
CA SER A 45 -16.25 -47.92 -0.49
C SER A 45 -16.26 -48.21 -1.99
N PRO A 46 -16.15 -49.49 -2.42
CA PRO A 46 -16.29 -49.84 -3.83
C PRO A 46 -17.70 -49.62 -4.38
N ASP A 47 -18.71 -49.49 -3.50
CA ASP A 47 -20.14 -49.45 -3.84
C ASP A 47 -20.74 -48.03 -3.79
N VAL A 48 -19.93 -46.98 -3.64
CA VAL A 48 -20.37 -45.58 -3.56
C VAL A 48 -19.79 -44.74 -4.70
N CYS A 49 -20.50 -43.68 -5.09
CA CYS A 49 -20.00 -42.73 -6.10
C CYS A 49 -19.08 -41.68 -5.47
N ASP A 50 -18.12 -41.19 -6.25
CA ASP A 50 -17.28 -40.05 -5.87
C ASP A 50 -18.11 -38.78 -5.79
N LEU A 51 -18.50 -38.41 -4.57
CA LEU A 51 -19.34 -37.25 -4.30
C LEU A 51 -18.84 -36.52 -3.05
N THR A 52 -18.72 -35.20 -3.15
CA THR A 52 -18.47 -34.33 -2.00
C THR A 52 -19.77 -33.62 -1.63
N LEU A 53 -20.22 -33.82 -0.40
CA LEU A 53 -21.43 -33.20 0.14
C LEU A 53 -21.06 -32.37 1.36
N ILE A 54 -21.71 -31.21 1.49
CA ILE A 54 -21.66 -30.39 2.70
C ILE A 54 -23.05 -30.46 3.32
N ASP A 55 -23.14 -31.11 4.48
CA ASP A 55 -24.36 -31.12 5.26
C ASP A 55 -24.44 -29.84 6.10
N LEU A 56 -25.58 -29.17 6.05
CA LEU A 56 -25.80 -27.88 6.72
C LEU A 56 -26.90 -28.04 7.77
N PRO A 57 -26.84 -27.30 8.90
CA PRO A 57 -27.88 -27.39 9.92
C PRO A 57 -29.28 -27.12 9.38
N GLY A 58 -30.25 -27.90 9.85
CA GLY A 58 -31.66 -27.70 9.50
C GLY A 58 -32.18 -26.34 10.00
N ILE A 59 -33.03 -25.69 9.21
CA ILE A 59 -33.58 -24.37 9.56
C ILE A 59 -34.64 -24.53 10.66
N ALA A 60 -34.31 -24.11 11.88
CA ALA A 60 -35.26 -24.06 13.00
C ALA A 60 -35.93 -22.67 13.09
N ARG A 61 -37.27 -22.63 13.22
CA ARG A 61 -38.05 -21.38 13.35
C ARG A 61 -38.13 -20.85 14.78
N VAL A 62 -37.94 -21.72 15.77
CA VAL A 62 -38.07 -21.37 17.19
C VAL A 62 -36.89 -21.99 17.93
N PRO A 63 -36.18 -21.22 18.76
CA PRO A 63 -35.11 -21.76 19.59
C PRO A 63 -35.69 -22.82 20.53
N VAL A 64 -35.09 -24.01 20.53
CA VAL A 64 -35.42 -25.06 21.51
C VAL A 64 -34.58 -24.84 22.76
N ASN A 65 -35.14 -25.18 23.94
CA ASN A 65 -34.57 -24.93 25.27
C ASN A 65 -33.03 -25.03 25.32
N GLY A 66 -32.37 -23.88 25.56
CA GLY A 66 -30.91 -23.75 25.65
C GLY A 66 -30.23 -23.16 24.41
N GLN A 67 -30.95 -22.93 23.30
CA GLN A 67 -30.45 -22.18 22.13
C GLN A 67 -30.53 -20.67 22.35
N PRO A 68 -29.60 -19.89 21.80
CA PRO A 68 -29.70 -18.44 21.76
C PRO A 68 -30.87 -17.98 20.89
N ASP A 69 -31.46 -16.83 21.22
CA ASP A 69 -32.63 -16.27 20.50
C ASP A 69 -32.34 -15.97 19.02
N ASP A 70 -31.08 -15.78 18.65
CA ASP A 70 -30.64 -15.50 17.29
C ASP A 70 -30.21 -16.75 16.50
N ILE A 71 -30.45 -17.96 17.02
CA ILE A 71 -30.01 -19.22 16.40
C ILE A 71 -30.45 -19.35 14.93
N GLU A 72 -31.68 -18.94 14.60
CA GLU A 72 -32.18 -18.94 13.22
C GLU A 72 -31.31 -18.07 12.31
N LYS A 73 -30.92 -16.88 12.78
CA LYS A 73 -30.06 -15.96 12.02
C LYS A 73 -28.66 -16.55 11.85
N GLN A 74 -28.13 -17.22 12.87
CA GLN A 74 -26.84 -17.91 12.80
C GLN A 74 -26.86 -19.03 11.74
N ILE A 75 -27.89 -19.90 11.77
CA ILE A 75 -28.09 -20.97 10.78
C ILE A 75 -28.17 -20.38 9.37
N LYS A 76 -29.03 -19.36 9.18
CA LYS A 76 -29.22 -18.73 7.87
C LYS A 76 -27.91 -18.13 7.36
N ARG A 77 -27.15 -17.43 8.20
CA ARG A 77 -25.85 -16.86 7.83
C ARG A 77 -24.85 -17.95 7.44
N LEU A 78 -24.80 -19.06 8.17
CA LEU A 78 -23.95 -20.20 7.84
C LEU A 78 -24.35 -20.81 6.49
N ILE A 79 -25.64 -21.02 6.24
CA ILE A 79 -26.13 -21.54 4.96
C ILE A 79 -25.75 -20.60 3.81
N MET A 80 -26.02 -19.28 3.96
CA MET A 80 -25.72 -18.27 2.94
C MET A 80 -24.23 -18.27 2.52
N LYS A 81 -23.31 -18.43 3.49
CA LYS A 81 -21.86 -18.54 3.26
C LYS A 81 -21.48 -19.60 2.21
N TYR A 82 -22.28 -20.67 2.08
CA TYR A 82 -22.07 -21.71 1.07
C TYR A 82 -22.92 -21.48 -0.18
N ILE A 83 -24.23 -21.20 -0.02
CA ILE A 83 -25.14 -21.15 -1.17
C ILE A 83 -24.98 -19.90 -2.04
N GLU A 84 -24.35 -18.81 -1.55
CA GLU A 84 -24.04 -17.62 -2.37
C GLU A 84 -22.96 -17.87 -3.43
N LYS A 85 -22.08 -18.85 -3.21
CA LYS A 85 -21.00 -19.20 -4.13
C LYS A 85 -21.59 -19.82 -5.40
N GLN A 86 -21.24 -19.27 -6.55
CA GLN A 86 -21.79 -19.72 -7.83
C GLN A 86 -21.31 -21.12 -8.24
N GLU A 87 -20.19 -21.56 -7.66
CA GLU A 87 -19.57 -22.87 -7.84
C GLU A 87 -20.20 -23.96 -6.96
N THR A 88 -21.25 -23.63 -6.19
CA THR A 88 -21.95 -24.57 -5.30
C THR A 88 -23.30 -25.00 -5.89
N ILE A 89 -23.52 -26.32 -5.99
CA ILE A 89 -24.83 -26.89 -6.35
C ILE A 89 -25.72 -26.92 -5.10
N ASN A 90 -26.88 -26.29 -5.16
CA ASN A 90 -27.85 -26.30 -4.07
C ASN A 90 -28.71 -27.56 -4.17
N MET A 91 -28.71 -28.41 -3.15
CA MET A 91 -29.61 -29.56 -3.04
C MET A 91 -30.68 -29.26 -1.99
N VAL A 92 -31.89 -28.95 -2.45
CA VAL A 92 -33.00 -28.58 -1.55
C VAL A 92 -33.86 -29.80 -1.30
N VAL A 93 -33.88 -30.27 -0.05
CA VAL A 93 -34.69 -31.43 0.37
C VAL A 93 -36.03 -30.95 0.92
N VAL A 94 -37.13 -31.41 0.31
CA VAL A 94 -38.50 -31.04 0.66
C VAL A 94 -39.32 -32.32 0.86
N PRO A 95 -39.97 -32.51 2.02
CA PRO A 95 -40.87 -33.64 2.20
C PRO A 95 -42.19 -33.42 1.44
N CYS A 96 -42.75 -34.46 0.83
CA CYS A 96 -43.93 -34.36 -0.03
C CYS A 96 -45.22 -34.03 0.74
N ASN A 97 -45.24 -34.14 2.05
CA ASN A 97 -46.40 -33.89 2.89
C ASN A 97 -46.53 -32.42 3.35
N ILE A 98 -45.65 -31.53 2.88
CA ILE A 98 -45.73 -30.09 3.16
C ILE A 98 -45.80 -29.30 1.85
N ASP A 99 -46.34 -28.09 1.91
CA ASP A 99 -46.34 -27.18 0.76
C ASP A 99 -44.92 -26.69 0.47
N ILE A 100 -44.43 -27.01 -0.73
CA ILE A 100 -43.12 -26.61 -1.23
C ILE A 100 -42.93 -25.09 -1.23
N ALA A 101 -43.99 -24.33 -1.49
CA ALA A 101 -43.93 -22.86 -1.56
C ALA A 101 -43.61 -22.22 -0.21
N THR A 102 -43.82 -22.94 0.90
CA THR A 102 -43.54 -22.46 2.27
C THR A 102 -42.17 -22.91 2.80
N THR A 103 -41.40 -23.63 1.99
CA THR A 103 -40.12 -24.21 2.41
C THR A 103 -39.01 -23.16 2.38
N GLU A 104 -38.53 -22.76 3.56
CA GLU A 104 -37.48 -21.73 3.71
C GLU A 104 -36.21 -22.07 2.92
N ALA A 105 -35.82 -23.35 2.86
CA ALA A 105 -34.65 -23.79 2.11
C ALA A 105 -34.77 -23.46 0.61
N LEU A 106 -35.96 -23.60 0.02
CA LEU A 106 -36.19 -23.26 -1.38
C LEU A 106 -36.20 -21.74 -1.59
N ILE A 107 -36.81 -20.99 -0.67
CA ILE A 107 -36.80 -19.52 -0.71
C ILE A 107 -35.37 -18.98 -0.65
N MET A 108 -34.53 -19.53 0.23
CA MET A 108 -33.12 -19.17 0.32
C MET A 108 -32.36 -19.52 -0.96
N ALA A 109 -32.59 -20.70 -1.54
CA ALA A 109 -31.98 -21.09 -2.81
C ALA A 109 -32.40 -20.16 -3.96
N GLN A 110 -33.68 -19.78 -4.05
CA GLN A 110 -34.18 -18.85 -5.08
C GLN A 110 -33.62 -17.43 -4.94
N LYS A 111 -33.29 -16.97 -3.73
CA LYS A 111 -32.64 -15.67 -3.53
C LYS A 111 -31.26 -15.60 -4.18
N VAL A 112 -30.50 -16.71 -4.17
CA VAL A 112 -29.12 -16.78 -4.69
C VAL A 112 -28.99 -17.48 -6.05
N ASP A 113 -30.06 -18.15 -6.50
CA ASP A 113 -30.19 -18.81 -7.81
C ASP A 113 -31.63 -18.64 -8.35
N PRO A 114 -32.06 -17.42 -8.74
CA PRO A 114 -33.43 -17.15 -9.17
C PRO A 114 -33.86 -17.94 -10.42
N GLU A 115 -32.90 -18.28 -11.29
CA GLU A 115 -33.14 -19.07 -12.50
C GLU A 115 -33.08 -20.58 -12.27
N GLY A 116 -32.78 -21.04 -11.05
CA GLY A 116 -32.66 -22.46 -10.71
C GLY A 116 -31.59 -23.20 -11.51
N LYS A 117 -30.49 -22.53 -11.90
CA LYS A 117 -29.42 -23.09 -12.75
C LYS A 117 -28.62 -24.17 -12.04
N ARG A 118 -28.36 -23.97 -10.74
CA ARG A 118 -27.52 -24.82 -9.90
C ARG A 118 -28.29 -25.44 -8.73
N THR A 119 -29.61 -25.32 -8.73
CA THR A 119 -30.49 -25.87 -7.70
C THR A 119 -31.19 -27.13 -8.19
N VAL A 120 -31.13 -28.21 -7.40
CA VAL A 120 -31.87 -29.47 -7.59
C VAL A 120 -32.83 -29.68 -6.43
N GLY A 121 -34.07 -30.04 -6.74
CA GLY A 121 -35.11 -30.30 -5.74
C GLY A 121 -35.24 -31.79 -5.45
N ILE A 122 -35.19 -32.18 -4.18
CA ILE A 122 -35.34 -33.56 -3.73
C ILE A 122 -36.66 -33.69 -2.97
N LEU A 123 -37.58 -34.48 -3.51
CA LEU A 123 -38.87 -34.76 -2.89
C LEU A 123 -38.76 -36.05 -2.06
N THR A 124 -38.93 -35.96 -0.74
CA THR A 124 -38.80 -37.11 0.19
C THR A 124 -40.12 -37.44 0.88
N LYS A 125 -40.19 -38.59 1.55
CA LYS A 125 -41.40 -39.09 2.24
C LYS A 125 -42.66 -39.14 1.34
N PRO A 126 -42.56 -39.69 0.10
CA PRO A 126 -43.71 -39.77 -0.80
C PRO A 126 -44.81 -40.73 -0.31
N ASP A 127 -44.50 -41.54 0.69
CA ASP A 127 -45.41 -42.46 1.37
C ASP A 127 -46.35 -41.78 2.39
N LEU A 128 -46.06 -40.52 2.77
CA LEU A 128 -46.87 -39.74 3.70
C LEU A 128 -47.82 -38.75 3.01
N ILE A 129 -48.03 -38.90 1.70
CA ILE A 129 -48.91 -38.02 0.93
C ILE A 129 -50.37 -38.41 1.19
N ASP A 130 -51.22 -37.42 1.46
CA ASP A 130 -52.66 -37.62 1.63
C ASP A 130 -53.32 -37.92 0.28
N ARG A 131 -54.24 -38.89 0.28
CA ARG A 131 -54.98 -39.28 -0.93
C ARG A 131 -55.79 -38.09 -1.47
N GLY A 132 -55.60 -37.78 -2.75
CA GLY A 132 -56.19 -36.65 -3.45
C GLY A 132 -55.21 -35.49 -3.72
N THR A 133 -54.03 -35.49 -3.10
CA THR A 133 -52.99 -34.44 -3.30
C THR A 133 -51.86 -34.89 -4.23
N GLU A 134 -51.86 -36.15 -4.68
CA GLU A 134 -50.79 -36.73 -5.49
C GLU A 134 -50.61 -36.00 -6.83
N THR A 135 -51.70 -35.47 -7.42
CA THR A 135 -51.65 -34.68 -8.66
C THR A 135 -50.84 -33.39 -8.49
N THR A 136 -51.02 -32.68 -7.38
CA THR A 136 -50.24 -31.48 -7.07
C THR A 136 -48.76 -31.79 -6.89
N ILE A 137 -48.44 -32.88 -6.18
CA ILE A 137 -47.04 -33.32 -6.01
C ILE A 137 -46.44 -33.77 -7.34
N MET A 138 -47.24 -34.38 -8.22
CA MET A 138 -46.82 -34.73 -9.58
C MET A 138 -46.48 -33.51 -10.42
N ASP A 139 -47.26 -32.43 -10.34
CA ASP A 139 -46.96 -31.19 -11.06
C ASP A 139 -45.64 -30.55 -10.59
N ILE A 140 -45.34 -30.65 -9.29
CA ILE A 140 -44.04 -30.24 -8.74
C ILE A 140 -42.93 -31.14 -9.27
N ALA A 141 -43.08 -32.47 -9.18
CA ALA A 141 -42.08 -33.44 -9.66
C ALA A 141 -41.81 -33.32 -11.18
N GLN A 142 -42.83 -32.92 -11.95
CA GLN A 142 -42.75 -32.65 -13.38
C GLN A 142 -42.26 -31.23 -13.71
N ASN A 143 -41.84 -30.45 -12.70
CA ASN A 143 -41.25 -29.13 -12.85
C ASN A 143 -42.22 -28.05 -13.37
N LYS A 144 -43.54 -28.22 -13.18
CA LYS A 144 -44.58 -27.28 -13.66
C LYS A 144 -44.86 -26.14 -12.68
N THR A 145 -44.71 -26.38 -11.38
CA THR A 145 -45.06 -25.42 -10.33
C THR A 145 -43.93 -24.42 -10.08
N ILE A 146 -42.76 -24.91 -9.66
CA ILE A 146 -41.57 -24.08 -9.39
C ILE A 146 -40.44 -24.62 -10.27
N PRO A 147 -40.15 -23.99 -11.42
CA PRO A 147 -39.21 -24.54 -12.39
C PRO A 147 -37.76 -24.44 -11.91
N LEU A 148 -37.08 -25.59 -11.84
CA LEU A 148 -35.63 -25.71 -11.63
C LEU A 148 -34.98 -26.31 -12.88
N ARG A 149 -33.81 -25.81 -13.33
CA ARG A 149 -33.15 -26.35 -14.53
C ARG A 149 -32.63 -27.76 -14.34
N LYS A 150 -32.25 -28.14 -13.12
CA LYS A 150 -31.87 -29.52 -12.77
C LYS A 150 -33.08 -30.38 -12.41
N GLY A 151 -34.28 -29.79 -12.32
CA GLY A 151 -35.54 -30.48 -12.04
C GLY A 151 -35.64 -31.03 -10.62
N TYR A 152 -36.61 -31.94 -10.46
CA TYR A 152 -36.91 -32.62 -9.20
C TYR A 152 -36.67 -34.12 -9.30
N ILE A 153 -36.25 -34.72 -8.19
CA ILE A 153 -36.08 -36.16 -8.05
C ILE A 153 -36.80 -36.60 -6.78
N MET A 154 -37.67 -37.61 -6.89
CA MET A 154 -38.41 -38.16 -5.77
C MET A 154 -37.75 -39.41 -5.21
N VAL A 155 -37.57 -39.47 -3.90
CA VAL A 155 -36.89 -40.58 -3.21
C VAL A 155 -37.73 -41.08 -2.03
N LYS A 156 -37.68 -42.39 -1.80
CA LYS A 156 -38.25 -43.01 -0.61
C LYS A 156 -37.13 -43.52 0.27
N CYS A 157 -36.92 -42.83 1.38
CA CYS A 157 -35.92 -43.20 2.38
C CYS A 157 -36.44 -44.32 3.32
N ARG A 158 -35.55 -44.93 4.09
CA ARG A 158 -35.92 -45.86 5.16
C ARG A 158 -36.67 -45.12 6.26
N GLY A 159 -37.81 -45.66 6.68
CA GLY A 159 -38.54 -45.16 7.86
C GLY A 159 -37.83 -45.55 9.17
N GLN A 160 -38.22 -44.92 10.29
CA GLN A 160 -37.62 -45.19 11.60
C GLN A 160 -37.75 -46.67 12.02
N HIS A 161 -38.90 -47.29 11.75
CA HIS A 161 -39.13 -48.71 12.02
C HIS A 161 -38.14 -49.61 11.28
N GLN A 162 -37.95 -49.33 9.99
CA GLN A 162 -37.02 -50.06 9.13
C GLN A 162 -35.56 -49.90 9.55
N ILE A 163 -35.19 -48.71 10.06
CA ILE A 163 -33.87 -48.48 10.64
C ILE A 163 -33.69 -49.36 11.90
N ASN A 164 -34.71 -49.42 12.76
CA ASN A 164 -34.68 -50.25 13.97
C ASN A 164 -34.59 -51.75 13.64
N GLU A 165 -35.25 -52.19 12.57
CA GLU A 165 -35.21 -53.57 12.05
C GLU A 165 -33.91 -53.90 11.28
N LYS A 166 -33.02 -52.93 11.06
CA LYS A 166 -31.74 -53.10 10.37
C LYS A 166 -31.86 -53.70 8.95
N ILE A 167 -32.91 -53.38 8.21
CA ILE A 167 -33.00 -53.82 6.80
C ILE A 167 -31.82 -53.32 5.97
N SER A 168 -31.36 -54.16 5.05
CA SER A 168 -30.19 -53.87 4.21
C SER A 168 -30.47 -52.75 3.20
N LEU A 169 -29.41 -52.16 2.63
CA LEU A 169 -29.54 -51.11 1.62
C LEU A 169 -30.14 -51.65 0.31
N GLU A 170 -29.81 -52.89 -0.06
CA GLU A 170 -30.34 -53.57 -1.24
C GLU A 170 -31.84 -53.82 -1.09
N GLU A 171 -32.27 -54.31 0.08
CA GLU A 171 -33.68 -54.53 0.36
C GLU A 171 -34.47 -53.20 0.37
N ALA A 172 -33.89 -52.15 0.94
CA ALA A 172 -34.50 -50.82 0.92
C ALA A 172 -34.64 -50.27 -0.51
N ALA A 173 -33.61 -50.43 -1.35
CA ALA A 173 -33.65 -50.01 -2.76
C ALA A 173 -34.66 -50.81 -3.59
N GLN A 174 -34.89 -52.08 -3.26
CA GLN A 174 -35.95 -52.86 -3.89
C GLN A 174 -37.33 -52.39 -3.44
N LYS A 175 -37.54 -52.18 -2.13
CA LYS A 175 -38.80 -51.65 -1.58
C LYS A 175 -39.13 -50.25 -2.13
N GLU A 176 -38.13 -49.42 -2.36
CA GLU A 176 -38.27 -48.12 -3.02
C GLU A 176 -38.78 -48.28 -4.46
N ARG A 177 -38.11 -49.13 -5.26
CA ARG A 177 -38.53 -49.39 -6.65
C ARG A 177 -39.94 -49.96 -6.73
N ASP A 178 -40.25 -50.94 -5.89
CA ASP A 178 -41.58 -51.55 -5.82
C ASP A 178 -42.66 -50.53 -5.47
N PHE A 179 -42.37 -49.59 -4.56
CA PHE A 179 -43.30 -48.51 -4.19
C PHE A 179 -43.66 -47.66 -5.41
N PHE A 180 -42.65 -47.14 -6.12
CA PHE A 180 -42.88 -46.31 -7.29
C PHE A 180 -43.55 -47.09 -8.44
N GLN A 181 -43.20 -48.36 -8.62
CA GLN A 181 -43.76 -49.19 -9.69
C GLN A 181 -45.24 -49.52 -9.47
N LYS A 182 -45.64 -49.73 -8.21
CA LYS A 182 -47.04 -50.03 -7.83
C LYS A 182 -47.91 -48.78 -7.74
N HIS A 183 -47.32 -47.59 -7.57
CA HIS A 183 -48.08 -46.35 -7.38
C HIS A 183 -48.59 -45.77 -8.71
N ASN A 184 -49.91 -45.68 -8.88
CA ASN A 184 -50.55 -45.25 -10.13
C ASN A 184 -50.04 -43.90 -10.67
N PHE A 185 -49.82 -42.91 -9.79
CA PHE A 185 -49.35 -41.57 -10.17
C PHE A 185 -47.84 -41.49 -10.37
N PHE A 186 -47.04 -42.20 -9.56
CA PHE A 186 -45.58 -42.02 -9.52
C PHE A 186 -44.84 -42.97 -10.46
N ARG A 187 -45.52 -43.98 -11.01
CA ARG A 187 -44.92 -44.94 -11.94
C ARG A 187 -44.25 -44.28 -13.15
N CYS A 188 -44.80 -43.18 -13.67
CA CYS A 188 -44.18 -42.48 -14.80
C CYS A 188 -42.83 -41.85 -14.43
N LEU A 189 -42.63 -41.43 -13.16
CA LEU A 189 -41.38 -40.85 -12.70
C LEU A 189 -40.22 -41.86 -12.72
N LEU A 190 -40.49 -43.16 -12.55
CA LEU A 190 -39.49 -44.21 -12.74
C LEU A 190 -39.00 -44.25 -14.20
N ASN A 191 -39.91 -44.16 -15.17
CA ASN A 191 -39.57 -44.23 -16.58
C ASN A 191 -38.81 -42.99 -17.06
N GLU A 192 -39.00 -41.85 -16.40
CA GLU A 192 -38.30 -40.58 -16.68
C GLU A 192 -36.98 -40.43 -15.89
N ASP A 193 -36.55 -41.47 -15.17
CA ASP A 193 -35.42 -41.43 -14.24
C ASP A 193 -35.55 -40.30 -13.19
N LYS A 194 -36.76 -39.88 -12.82
CA LYS A 194 -37.04 -38.83 -11.81
C LYS A 194 -37.43 -39.40 -10.45
N ALA A 195 -37.32 -40.71 -10.27
CA ALA A 195 -37.57 -41.37 -9.00
C ALA A 195 -36.38 -42.26 -8.62
N THR A 196 -36.29 -42.60 -7.34
CA THR A 196 -35.30 -43.49 -6.68
C THR A 196 -33.98 -42.86 -6.27
N ILE A 197 -33.40 -43.37 -5.18
CA ILE A 197 -32.07 -43.00 -4.67
C ILE A 197 -30.98 -43.30 -5.70
N LYS A 198 -31.11 -44.40 -6.46
CA LYS A 198 -30.14 -44.76 -7.49
C LYS A 198 -30.09 -43.71 -8.61
N SER A 199 -31.26 -43.28 -9.11
CA SER A 199 -31.29 -42.22 -10.13
C SER A 199 -30.74 -40.91 -9.57
N LEU A 200 -31.08 -40.59 -8.31
CA LEU A 200 -30.55 -39.41 -7.63
C LEU A 200 -29.01 -39.41 -7.62
N ALA A 201 -28.38 -40.51 -7.20
CA ALA A 201 -26.93 -40.62 -7.13
C ALA A 201 -26.28 -40.40 -8.51
N VAL A 202 -26.79 -41.05 -9.56
CA VAL A 202 -26.28 -40.89 -10.93
C VAL A 202 -26.41 -39.44 -11.41
N LYS A 203 -27.57 -38.83 -11.23
CA LYS A 203 -27.82 -37.44 -11.65
C LYS A 203 -26.98 -36.44 -10.87
N LEU A 204 -26.81 -36.61 -9.56
CA LEU A 204 -25.96 -35.75 -8.75
C LEU A 204 -24.49 -35.82 -9.19
N THR A 205 -23.96 -37.02 -9.42
CA THR A 205 -22.59 -37.20 -9.92
C THR A 205 -22.40 -36.53 -11.27
N GLN A 206 -23.33 -36.74 -12.21
CA GLN A 206 -23.28 -36.08 -13.52
C GLN A 206 -23.34 -34.55 -13.39
N HIS A 207 -24.26 -34.05 -12.58
CA HIS A 207 -24.39 -32.62 -12.31
C HIS A 207 -23.15 -32.02 -11.66
N LEU A 208 -22.50 -32.74 -10.76
CA LEU A 208 -21.26 -32.31 -10.11
C LEU A 208 -20.14 -32.22 -11.13
N VAL A 209 -19.91 -33.26 -11.94
CA VAL A 209 -18.86 -33.29 -12.97
C VAL A 209 -19.06 -32.16 -13.99
N ASP A 210 -20.29 -31.98 -14.49
CA ASP A 210 -20.59 -30.91 -15.46
C ASP A 210 -20.40 -29.52 -14.85
N HIS A 211 -20.75 -29.35 -13.57
CA HIS A 211 -20.58 -28.08 -12.88
C HIS A 211 -19.12 -27.78 -12.59
N ILE A 212 -18.32 -28.77 -12.20
CA ILE A 212 -16.86 -28.65 -12.04
C ILE A 212 -16.26 -28.20 -13.37
N LYS A 213 -16.53 -28.90 -14.48
CA LYS A 213 -16.00 -28.55 -15.81
C LYS A 213 -16.33 -27.11 -16.23
N LYS A 214 -17.54 -26.63 -15.94
CA LYS A 214 -17.95 -25.25 -16.27
C LYS A 214 -17.33 -24.20 -15.35
N SER A 215 -17.15 -24.52 -14.07
CA SER A 215 -16.68 -23.56 -13.06
C SER A 215 -15.16 -23.45 -13.02
N LEU A 216 -14.45 -24.50 -13.45
CA LEU A 216 -12.99 -24.60 -13.31
C LEU A 216 -12.20 -23.52 -14.10
N PRO A 217 -12.59 -23.11 -15.32
CA PRO A 217 -11.98 -21.97 -16.00
C PRO A 217 -12.16 -20.65 -15.23
N GLN A 218 -13.37 -20.41 -14.71
CA GLN A 218 -13.68 -19.20 -13.93
C GLN A 218 -12.90 -19.18 -12.61
N LEU A 219 -12.79 -20.32 -11.93
CA LEU A 219 -11.98 -20.47 -10.72
C LEU A 219 -10.50 -20.18 -10.99
N ASN A 220 -9.97 -20.64 -12.12
CA ASN A 220 -8.58 -20.36 -12.53
C ASN A 220 -8.35 -18.86 -12.75
N GLU A 221 -9.29 -18.17 -13.39
CA GLU A 221 -9.22 -16.70 -13.55
C GLU A 221 -9.29 -15.96 -12.22
N GLN A 222 -10.20 -16.36 -11.32
CA GLN A 222 -10.30 -15.79 -9.98
C GLN A 222 -9.00 -15.97 -9.19
N ILE A 223 -8.39 -17.15 -9.24
CA ILE A 223 -7.10 -17.42 -8.56
C ILE A 223 -6.00 -16.57 -9.17
N LYS A 224 -5.90 -16.49 -10.51
CA LYS A 224 -4.90 -15.64 -11.18
C LYS A 224 -5.03 -14.17 -10.75
N LYS A 225 -6.27 -13.65 -10.67
CA LYS A 225 -6.54 -12.31 -10.20
C LYS A 225 -6.11 -12.14 -8.74
N GLN A 226 -6.51 -13.03 -7.83
CA GLN A 226 -6.13 -12.94 -6.43
C GLN A 226 -4.60 -13.06 -6.22
N VAL A 227 -3.91 -13.90 -7.01
CA VAL A 227 -2.45 -13.97 -6.98
C VAL A 227 -1.82 -12.66 -7.44
N TRP A 228 -2.39 -12.01 -8.46
CA TRP A 228 -1.92 -10.70 -8.93
C TRP A 228 -2.13 -9.61 -7.88
N ASP A 229 -3.31 -9.55 -7.27
CA ASP A 229 -3.63 -8.61 -6.18
C ASP A 229 -2.67 -8.81 -5.00
N LEU A 230 -2.51 -10.05 -4.53
CA LEU A 230 -1.59 -10.38 -3.43
C LEU A 230 -0.13 -10.02 -3.75
N ARG A 231 0.31 -10.17 -5.01
CA ARG A 231 1.65 -9.76 -5.42
C ARG A 231 1.83 -8.25 -5.41
N ASN A 232 0.78 -7.48 -5.68
CA ASN A 232 0.86 -6.02 -5.58
C ASN A 232 0.83 -5.57 -4.12
N ASP A 233 -0.02 -6.16 -3.28
CA ASP A 233 -0.01 -5.91 -1.82
C ASP A 233 1.37 -6.22 -1.20
N LEU A 234 2.04 -7.25 -1.72
CA LEU A 234 3.40 -7.65 -1.32
C LEU A 234 4.50 -6.80 -1.96
N LYS A 235 4.20 -6.00 -2.98
CA LYS A 235 5.14 -4.94 -3.43
C LYS A 235 5.06 -3.73 -2.50
N GLU A 236 3.86 -3.39 -2.03
CA GLU A 236 3.67 -2.31 -1.05
C GLU A 236 4.30 -2.67 0.30
N CYS A 237 4.24 -3.95 0.69
CA CYS A 237 4.98 -4.49 1.83
C CYS A 237 6.25 -5.18 1.32
N GLU A 238 7.34 -4.42 1.10
CA GLU A 238 8.61 -4.94 0.57
C GLU A 238 9.03 -6.27 1.24
N ALA A 239 9.90 -7.04 0.57
CA ALA A 239 10.37 -8.36 1.01
C ALA A 239 10.93 -8.39 2.45
N GLY A 240 11.15 -7.22 3.05
CA GLY A 240 11.60 -6.97 4.41
C GLY A 240 12.95 -7.60 4.68
N PRO A 241 13.49 -7.43 5.89
CA PRO A 241 14.82 -7.93 6.18
C PRO A 241 14.83 -9.47 6.15
N PRO A 242 15.82 -10.09 5.48
CA PRO A 242 16.06 -11.52 5.57
C PRO A 242 16.31 -11.96 7.02
N GLN A 243 15.86 -13.18 7.38
CA GLN A 243 16.07 -13.72 8.73
C GLN A 243 17.51 -14.22 8.95
N ASP A 244 18.25 -14.52 7.89
CA ASP A 244 19.62 -14.98 8.01
C ASP A 244 20.59 -13.78 8.19
N PRO A 245 21.57 -13.86 9.11
CA PRO A 245 22.45 -12.72 9.42
C PRO A 245 23.26 -12.20 8.22
N LYS A 246 23.61 -13.08 7.27
CA LYS A 246 24.35 -12.72 6.06
C LYS A 246 23.48 -11.95 5.06
N GLY A 247 22.27 -12.44 4.83
CA GLY A 247 21.24 -11.81 4.01
C GLY A 247 20.77 -10.49 4.61
N ALA A 248 20.59 -10.41 5.92
CA ALA A 248 20.26 -9.19 6.63
C ALA A 248 21.31 -8.09 6.41
N LYS A 249 22.60 -8.42 6.54
CA LYS A 249 23.69 -7.47 6.28
C LYS A 249 23.72 -7.02 4.81
N LYS A 250 23.50 -7.94 3.87
CA LYS A 250 23.41 -7.62 2.45
C LYS A 250 22.23 -6.68 2.15
N PHE A 251 21.05 -6.98 2.70
CA PHE A 251 19.85 -6.17 2.56
C PHE A 251 20.05 -4.76 3.10
N LEU A 252 20.57 -4.62 4.33
CA LEU A 252 20.91 -3.32 4.92
C LEU A 252 21.87 -2.53 4.04
N THR A 253 22.88 -3.21 3.47
CA THR A 253 23.85 -2.57 2.56
C THR A 253 23.18 -2.06 1.29
N GLU A 254 22.31 -2.86 0.66
CA GLU A 254 21.56 -2.45 -0.54
C GLU A 254 20.62 -1.27 -0.25
N THR A 255 19.91 -1.30 0.88
CA THR A 255 19.03 -0.21 1.33
C THR A 255 19.82 1.08 1.57
N LEU A 256 20.95 1.01 2.28
CA LEU A 256 21.80 2.18 2.55
C LEU A 256 22.41 2.74 1.26
N ILE A 257 22.87 1.89 0.34
CA ILE A 257 23.36 2.33 -0.97
C ILE A 257 22.24 3.03 -1.76
N GLY A 258 21.02 2.49 -1.74
CA GLY A 258 19.85 3.09 -2.37
C GLY A 258 19.59 4.50 -1.84
N PHE A 259 19.56 4.65 -0.51
CA PHE A 259 19.40 5.94 0.16
C PHE A 259 20.53 6.92 -0.21
N ILE A 260 21.79 6.49 -0.16
CA ILE A 260 22.95 7.33 -0.52
C ILE A 260 22.86 7.80 -1.96
N ASN A 261 22.47 6.93 -2.88
CA ASN A 261 22.29 7.31 -4.28
C ASN A 261 21.17 8.35 -4.45
N GLN A 262 20.04 8.18 -3.75
CA GLN A 262 18.97 9.20 -3.75
C GLN A 262 19.49 10.56 -3.25
N ILE A 263 20.22 10.59 -2.13
CA ILE A 263 20.82 11.83 -1.60
C ILE A 263 21.79 12.45 -2.62
N LYS A 264 22.61 11.63 -3.29
CA LYS A 264 23.51 12.11 -4.36
C LYS A 264 22.73 12.74 -5.51
N TYR A 265 21.70 12.08 -6.01
CA TYR A 265 20.86 12.60 -7.09
C TYR A 265 20.16 13.91 -6.70
N ILE A 266 19.65 14.01 -5.46
CA ILE A 266 19.07 15.25 -4.92
C ILE A 266 20.14 16.36 -4.87
N SER A 267 21.34 16.04 -4.40
CA SER A 267 22.43 17.03 -4.29
C SER A 267 23.03 17.47 -5.63
N ALA A 268 22.88 16.66 -6.67
CA ALA A 268 23.32 16.96 -8.03
C ALA A 268 22.25 17.71 -8.84
N GLY A 269 20.98 17.64 -8.43
CA GLY A 269 19.85 18.24 -9.15
C GLY A 269 19.36 17.41 -10.33
N GLU A 270 19.73 16.12 -10.37
CA GLU A 270 19.40 15.17 -11.44
C GLU A 270 18.03 14.51 -11.24
N LEU A 271 17.42 14.66 -10.06
CA LEU A 271 16.10 14.15 -9.74
C LEU A 271 15.01 15.15 -10.15
N ILE A 272 14.20 14.77 -11.15
CA ILE A 272 12.97 15.49 -11.51
C ILE A 272 11.86 15.00 -10.57
N ILE A 273 11.80 15.57 -9.36
CA ILE A 273 10.65 15.44 -8.45
C ILE A 273 9.72 16.64 -8.68
N GLU A 274 8.43 16.51 -8.34
CA GLU A 274 7.42 17.59 -8.42
C GLU A 274 7.88 18.90 -7.75
N GLU A 275 8.78 18.85 -6.76
CA GLU A 275 9.42 20.01 -6.14
C GLU A 275 10.95 19.95 -6.25
N ASN A 276 11.50 20.50 -7.33
CA ASN A 276 12.96 20.56 -7.51
C ASN A 276 13.59 21.56 -6.51
N LEU A 277 14.41 21.03 -5.59
CA LEU A 277 15.16 21.80 -4.59
C LEU A 277 15.95 22.99 -5.19
N PHE A 278 16.59 22.80 -6.35
CA PHE A 278 17.38 23.87 -6.98
C PHE A 278 16.53 25.03 -7.47
N VAL A 279 15.26 24.78 -7.80
CA VAL A 279 14.31 25.85 -8.15
C VAL A 279 14.02 26.69 -6.91
N GLN A 280 13.78 26.06 -5.76
CA GLN A 280 13.56 26.76 -4.49
C GLN A 280 14.79 27.57 -4.06
N LEU A 281 15.98 26.97 -4.13
CA LEU A 281 17.23 27.66 -3.84
C LEU A 281 17.45 28.87 -4.77
N ARG A 282 17.16 28.72 -6.07
CA ARG A 282 17.27 29.84 -7.03
C ARG A 282 16.30 30.97 -6.72
N MET A 283 15.12 30.69 -6.19
CA MET A 283 14.18 31.75 -5.78
C MET A 283 14.76 32.57 -4.62
N GLU A 284 15.35 31.93 -3.61
CA GLU A 284 16.00 32.65 -2.50
C GLU A 284 17.26 33.40 -2.94
N PHE A 285 18.10 32.80 -3.80
CA PHE A 285 19.25 33.50 -4.37
C PHE A 285 18.87 34.68 -5.25
N LYS A 286 17.73 34.60 -5.95
CA LYS A 286 17.18 35.72 -6.70
C LYS A 286 16.77 36.85 -5.76
N LYS A 287 16.06 36.57 -4.66
CA LYS A 287 15.70 37.59 -3.66
C LYS A 287 16.94 38.29 -3.09
N TRP A 288 18.00 37.53 -2.82
CA TRP A 288 19.29 38.08 -2.41
C TRP A 288 19.88 39.02 -3.47
N ASN A 289 19.93 38.60 -4.72
CA ASN A 289 20.41 39.43 -5.81
C ASN A 289 19.54 40.69 -6.01
N ASP A 290 18.21 40.57 -5.90
CA ASP A 290 17.29 41.70 -5.99
C ASP A 290 17.55 42.69 -4.83
N HIS A 291 17.78 42.21 -3.61
CA HIS A 291 18.18 43.04 -2.46
C HIS A 291 19.50 43.79 -2.70
N LEU A 292 20.50 43.12 -3.25
CA LEU A 292 21.77 43.76 -3.62
C LEU A 292 21.59 44.85 -4.68
N ASN A 293 20.68 44.61 -5.64
CA ASN A 293 20.39 45.54 -6.73
C ASN A 293 19.54 46.74 -6.30
N GLU A 294 18.57 46.57 -5.39
CA GLU A 294 17.76 47.66 -4.84
C GLU A 294 18.59 48.64 -4.01
N ARG A 295 19.63 48.14 -3.35
CA ARG A 295 20.60 48.98 -2.62
C ARG A 295 21.67 49.59 -3.52
N LYS A 296 21.62 49.41 -4.84
CA LYS A 296 22.49 50.14 -5.78
C LYS A 296 22.17 51.63 -5.68
N PRO A 297 23.10 52.46 -5.19
CA PRO A 297 22.82 53.87 -4.97
C PRO A 297 22.95 54.59 -6.31
N SER A 298 21.86 54.73 -7.05
CA SER A 298 21.87 55.39 -8.36
C SER A 298 22.13 56.90 -8.31
N CYS A 299 22.04 57.56 -7.14
CA CYS A 299 22.33 59.00 -6.99
C CYS A 299 22.68 59.48 -5.57
N GLN A 300 22.81 58.60 -4.56
CA GLN A 300 22.82 59.03 -3.15
C GLN A 300 24.20 59.35 -2.58
N TYR A 301 25.28 58.87 -3.20
CA TYR A 301 26.64 59.13 -2.72
C TYR A 301 27.01 60.62 -2.75
N ILE A 302 26.59 61.35 -3.80
CA ILE A 302 26.76 62.81 -3.89
C ILE A 302 26.09 63.55 -2.71
N PHE A 303 24.97 63.02 -2.20
CA PHE A 303 24.24 63.61 -1.08
C PHE A 303 24.85 63.29 0.29
N ILE A 304 25.47 62.11 0.47
CA ILE A 304 26.21 61.74 1.70
C ILE A 304 27.41 62.69 1.89
N PHE A 305 28.11 63.03 0.80
CA PHE A 305 29.17 64.06 0.81
C PHE A 305 28.67 65.45 1.19
N LYS A 306 27.46 65.84 0.76
CA LYS A 306 26.87 67.15 1.10
C LYS A 306 26.27 67.20 2.51
N LYS A 307 25.69 66.10 3.01
CA LYS A 307 24.94 66.07 4.28
C LYS A 307 25.84 65.96 5.51
N HIS A 308 27.03 65.36 5.40
CA HIS A 308 27.95 65.22 6.54
C HIS A 308 28.79 66.46 6.87
N ASN A 309 28.66 67.58 6.16
CA ASN A 309 29.27 68.88 6.49
C ASN A 309 30.74 68.78 6.96
N ILE A 310 31.55 67.96 6.28
CA ILE A 310 32.93 67.68 6.68
C ILE A 310 33.83 68.80 6.15
N LYS A 311 33.91 69.90 6.90
CA LYS A 311 34.74 71.07 6.56
C LYS A 311 36.21 70.98 6.99
N GLU A 312 36.65 69.98 7.75
CA GLU A 312 38.04 69.86 8.17
C GLU A 312 38.53 68.41 8.17
N ILE A 313 39.08 67.96 7.04
CA ILE A 313 40.12 66.93 7.06
C ILE A 313 41.23 67.45 6.16
N THR A 314 42.30 67.89 6.78
CA THR A 314 43.48 68.50 6.16
C THR A 314 44.10 67.53 5.15
N PHE A 315 44.35 68.03 3.93
CA PHE A 315 45.08 67.32 2.87
C PHE A 315 46.47 66.96 3.40
N ASN A 316 46.72 65.68 3.74
CA ASN A 316 48.01 65.25 4.29
C ASN A 316 48.67 64.31 3.28
N GLN A 317 49.83 64.74 2.74
CA GLN A 317 50.59 63.98 1.73
C GLN A 317 51.18 62.66 2.27
N ASN A 318 51.04 62.38 3.57
CA ASN A 318 51.61 61.23 4.28
C ASN A 318 50.83 59.91 4.08
N TYR A 319 49.70 59.92 3.35
CA TYR A 319 48.86 58.72 3.15
C TYR A 319 48.96 58.08 1.75
N ARG A 320 49.91 58.54 0.92
CA ARG A 320 50.17 57.96 -0.41
C ARG A 320 50.75 56.54 -0.25
N GLY A 321 50.10 55.52 -0.83
CA GLY A 321 50.66 54.15 -0.87
C GLY A 321 49.70 52.97 -0.69
N ARG A 322 48.39 53.19 -0.50
CA ARG A 322 47.36 52.13 -0.42
C ARG A 322 46.14 52.37 -1.34
N GLU A 323 46.23 53.30 -2.29
CA GLU A 323 45.05 53.82 -2.98
C GLU A 323 44.72 53.08 -4.29
N LEU A 324 43.43 52.89 -4.57
CA LEU A 324 42.93 52.68 -5.94
C LEU A 324 43.29 53.90 -6.80
N LEU A 325 43.56 53.70 -8.09
CA LEU A 325 44.04 54.76 -8.98
C LEU A 325 43.03 55.93 -9.08
N GLY A 326 43.46 57.15 -8.73
CA GLY A 326 42.70 58.40 -8.92
C GLY A 326 42.01 58.99 -7.68
N PHE A 327 42.20 58.45 -6.48
CA PHE A 327 41.67 59.03 -5.23
C PHE A 327 42.73 59.88 -4.50
N SER A 328 42.39 61.08 -4.02
CA SER A 328 43.27 61.87 -3.12
C SER A 328 42.92 61.74 -1.64
N ASN A 329 41.78 61.11 -1.30
CA ASN A 329 41.39 60.80 0.08
C ASN A 329 40.82 59.37 0.18
N TYR A 330 41.72 58.40 0.11
CA TYR A 330 41.38 56.99 0.21
C TYR A 330 40.68 56.60 1.53
N LYS A 331 41.04 57.24 2.66
CA LYS A 331 40.46 56.90 3.96
C LYS A 331 38.95 57.18 4.02
N MET A 332 38.49 58.22 3.35
CA MET A 332 37.08 58.54 3.28
C MET A 332 36.33 57.57 2.37
N PHE A 333 36.92 57.18 1.23
CA PHE A 333 36.36 56.12 0.37
C PHE A 333 36.22 54.80 1.14
N GLU A 334 37.25 54.43 1.90
CA GLU A 334 37.27 53.26 2.77
C GLU A 334 36.12 53.28 3.78
N VAL A 335 36.01 54.32 4.60
CA VAL A 335 34.95 54.40 5.64
C VAL A 335 33.54 54.31 5.05
N VAL A 336 33.29 54.95 3.90
CA VAL A 336 31.96 54.94 3.28
C VAL A 336 31.63 53.55 2.75
N LEU A 337 32.57 52.93 2.01
CA LEU A 337 32.36 51.60 1.47
C LEU A 337 32.15 50.56 2.58
N GLN A 338 33.02 50.54 3.59
CA GLN A 338 32.94 49.63 4.73
C GLN A 338 31.59 49.72 5.43
N LYS A 339 31.07 50.94 5.62
CA LYS A 339 29.74 51.15 6.19
C LYS A 339 28.63 50.55 5.34
N HIS A 340 28.71 50.61 4.02
CA HIS A 340 27.72 50.02 3.13
C HIS A 340 27.81 48.48 3.09
N VAL A 341 29.02 47.93 3.01
CA VAL A 341 29.27 46.48 3.06
C VAL A 341 28.76 45.87 4.36
N ALA A 342 28.97 46.54 5.50
CA ALA A 342 28.47 46.09 6.80
C ALA A 342 26.94 45.92 6.83
N THR A 343 26.19 46.72 6.06
CA THR A 343 24.72 46.60 6.01
C THR A 343 24.22 45.35 5.27
N LEU A 344 25.11 44.68 4.51
CA LEU A 344 24.79 43.47 3.76
C LEU A 344 24.97 42.18 4.58
N LYS A 345 25.56 42.27 5.78
CA LYS A 345 25.85 41.11 6.62
C LYS A 345 24.58 40.43 7.17
N GLU A 346 23.66 41.20 7.76
CA GLU A 346 22.42 40.64 8.32
C GLU A 346 21.57 39.93 7.24
N PRO A 347 21.28 40.53 6.06
CA PRO A 347 20.48 39.85 5.04
C PRO A 347 21.17 38.61 4.44
N ALA A 348 22.51 38.52 4.51
CA ALA A 348 23.25 37.32 4.11
C ALA A 348 23.06 36.16 5.12
N ILE A 349 22.96 36.46 6.41
CA ILE A 349 22.63 35.47 7.45
C ILE A 349 21.15 35.06 7.35
N ASP A 350 20.25 36.00 7.08
CA ASP A 350 18.83 35.72 6.84
C ASP A 350 18.63 34.76 5.65
N LEU A 351 19.38 34.96 4.56
CA LEU A 351 19.39 34.05 3.41
C LEU A 351 19.77 32.62 3.82
N LEU A 352 20.83 32.47 4.63
CA LEU A 352 21.25 31.15 5.10
C LEU A 352 20.16 30.49 5.97
N SER A 353 19.50 31.26 6.83
CA SER A 353 18.37 30.79 7.64
C SER A 353 17.17 30.36 6.78
N ALA A 354 16.83 31.13 5.74
CA ALA A 354 15.77 30.78 4.80
C ALA A 354 16.06 29.45 4.08
N ILE A 355 17.30 29.26 3.65
CA ILE A 355 17.75 28.03 2.99
C ILE A 355 17.71 26.84 3.93
N LYS A 356 18.06 27.01 5.21
CA LYS A 356 17.87 25.97 6.23
C LYS A 356 16.41 25.52 6.33
N GLY A 357 15.47 26.46 6.30
CA GLY A 357 14.03 26.15 6.33
C GLY A 357 13.59 25.21 5.21
N ILE A 358 14.11 25.42 4.00
CA ILE A 358 13.85 24.56 2.83
C ILE A 358 14.36 23.12 3.04
N PHE A 359 15.51 22.97 3.69
CA PHE A 359 16.10 21.67 3.97
C PHE A 359 15.43 20.91 5.12
N MET A 360 14.88 21.62 6.11
CA MET A 360 14.20 21.04 7.28
C MET A 360 12.83 20.46 6.96
N PHE A 361 12.09 21.07 6.02
CA PHE A 361 10.73 20.62 5.67
C PHE A 361 10.68 19.22 5.02
N ASN A 362 11.82 18.75 4.50
CA ASN A 362 11.89 17.54 3.69
C ASN A 362 12.53 16.33 4.37
N ILE A 363 13.11 16.46 5.58
CA ILE A 363 13.91 15.38 6.17
C ILE A 363 13.77 15.31 7.71
N PHE A 364 13.02 14.32 8.20
CA PHE A 364 12.81 14.02 9.63
C PHE A 364 13.72 12.88 10.12
N LEU A 365 15.03 13.13 10.28
CA LEU A 365 15.93 12.20 10.97
C LEU A 365 16.91 12.96 11.88
N ASP A 366 16.95 12.63 13.17
CA ASP A 366 17.77 13.33 14.18
C ASP A 366 19.26 13.43 13.82
N LYS A 367 19.81 12.40 13.16
CA LYS A 367 21.20 12.42 12.67
C LYS A 367 21.42 13.46 11.58
N ILE A 368 20.43 13.67 10.72
CA ILE A 368 20.51 14.64 9.63
C ILE A 368 20.46 16.06 10.20
N TYR A 369 19.64 16.28 11.23
CA TYR A 369 19.59 17.55 11.95
C TYR A 369 20.95 17.94 12.55
N ASN A 370 21.65 16.99 13.19
CA ASN A 370 22.96 17.25 13.78
C ASN A 370 24.01 17.66 12.74
N ILE A 371 24.08 16.95 11.60
CA ILE A 371 25.02 17.29 10.52
C ILE A 371 24.69 18.67 9.95
N GLN A 372 23.41 18.97 9.72
CA GLN A 372 22.97 20.26 9.19
C GLN A 372 23.34 21.42 10.12
N SER A 373 23.17 21.26 11.44
CA SER A 373 23.53 22.30 12.41
C SER A 373 25.03 22.62 12.37
N VAL A 374 25.88 21.60 12.30
CA VAL A 374 27.35 21.78 12.19
C VAL A 374 27.74 22.45 10.87
N GLN A 375 27.06 22.12 9.76
CA GLN A 375 27.32 22.75 8.47
C GLN A 375 26.84 24.21 8.42
N GLN A 376 25.75 24.54 9.11
CA GLN A 376 25.27 25.90 9.27
C GLN A 376 26.31 26.78 9.97
N GLU A 377 26.83 26.36 11.12
CA GLU A 377 27.85 27.11 11.85
C GLU A 377 29.11 27.36 11.00
N LYS A 378 29.51 26.37 10.20
CA LYS A 378 30.61 26.52 9.24
C LYS A 378 30.27 27.56 8.16
N ALA A 379 29.07 27.50 7.59
CA ALA A 379 28.64 28.46 6.59
C ALA A 379 28.59 29.88 7.17
N GLU A 380 27.99 30.10 8.33
CA GLU A 380 27.95 31.40 9.03
C GLU A 380 29.34 31.97 9.28
N LYS A 381 30.28 31.12 9.70
CA LYS A 381 31.67 31.51 9.88
C LYS A 381 32.31 31.95 8.56
N ARG A 382 32.11 31.20 7.47
CA ARG A 382 32.66 31.56 6.15
C ARG A 382 32.03 32.83 5.59
N ILE A 383 30.74 33.06 5.84
CA ILE A 383 30.06 34.30 5.47
C ILE A 383 30.71 35.47 6.22
N SER A 384 30.95 35.33 7.52
CA SER A 384 31.61 36.36 8.33
C SER A 384 33.03 36.66 7.83
N GLU A 385 33.84 35.62 7.56
CA GLU A 385 35.17 35.76 6.97
C GLU A 385 35.13 36.45 5.59
N GLN A 386 34.10 36.18 4.77
CA GLN A 386 33.91 36.86 3.49
C GLN A 386 33.65 38.36 3.67
N PHE A 387 32.83 38.75 4.64
CA PHE A 387 32.60 40.16 4.95
C PHE A 387 33.85 40.85 5.50
N GLU A 388 34.68 40.15 6.28
CA GLU A 388 35.99 40.66 6.73
C GLU A 388 36.95 40.87 5.55
N MET A 389 36.90 40.00 4.53
CA MET A 389 37.69 40.18 3.31
C MET A 389 37.19 41.37 2.46
N GLU A 390 35.87 41.56 2.36
CA GLU A 390 35.29 42.70 1.63
C GLU A 390 35.48 44.05 2.35
N ASP A 391 35.83 44.03 3.65
CA ASP A 391 36.29 45.22 4.38
C ASP A 391 37.67 45.71 3.88
N MET A 392 38.45 44.81 3.26
CA MET A 392 39.69 45.14 2.58
C MET A 392 39.42 45.58 1.13
N ILE A 393 39.67 46.85 0.84
CA ILE A 393 39.53 47.37 -0.52
C ILE A 393 40.65 46.85 -1.42
N PHE A 394 40.28 45.99 -2.35
CA PHE A 394 41.15 45.53 -3.42
C PHE A 394 40.35 45.10 -4.67
N THR A 395 40.85 45.45 -5.85
CA THR A 395 40.41 44.92 -7.15
C THR A 395 41.51 45.13 -8.18
N GLN A 396 41.49 44.38 -9.28
CA GLN A 396 42.43 44.58 -10.38
C GLN A 396 42.01 45.79 -11.23
N ASP A 397 42.98 46.59 -11.65
CA ASP A 397 42.74 47.84 -12.38
C ASP A 397 41.87 47.66 -13.62
N PRO A 398 42.04 46.61 -14.47
CA PRO A 398 41.17 46.39 -15.62
C PRO A 398 39.70 46.13 -15.24
N ILE A 399 39.44 45.47 -14.12
CA ILE A 399 38.09 45.17 -13.62
C ILE A 399 37.43 46.47 -13.17
N TYR A 400 38.16 47.27 -12.40
CA TYR A 400 37.70 48.57 -11.93
C TYR A 400 37.42 49.54 -13.08
N LEU A 401 38.33 49.65 -14.04
CA LEU A 401 38.19 50.52 -15.21
C LEU A 401 37.00 50.11 -16.09
N LYS A 402 36.72 48.81 -16.20
CA LYS A 402 35.54 48.32 -16.92
C LYS A 402 34.25 48.80 -16.24
N SER A 403 34.09 48.57 -14.94
CA SER A 403 32.91 49.03 -14.19
C SER A 403 32.76 50.56 -14.23
N LEU A 404 33.88 51.29 -14.10
CA LEU A 404 33.87 52.75 -14.18
C LEU A 404 33.45 53.26 -15.56
N LYS A 405 33.91 52.60 -16.64
CA LYS A 405 33.51 52.91 -18.02
C LYS A 405 32.02 52.65 -18.25
N GLU A 406 31.46 51.59 -17.67
CA GLU A 406 30.04 51.27 -17.80
C GLU A 406 29.15 52.34 -17.12
N ILE A 407 29.58 52.88 -15.98
CA ILE A 407 28.84 53.93 -15.25
C ILE A 407 28.97 55.31 -15.91
N THR A 408 30.21 55.71 -16.24
CA THR A 408 30.51 57.06 -16.75
C THR A 408 30.27 57.22 -18.25
N LYS A 409 30.21 56.11 -18.99
CA LYS A 409 30.18 56.05 -20.48
C LYS A 409 31.39 56.72 -21.14
N GLU A 410 32.47 56.97 -20.39
CA GLU A 410 33.73 57.52 -20.89
C GLU A 410 34.76 56.40 -21.13
N THR A 411 35.60 56.53 -22.14
CA THR A 411 36.73 55.60 -22.39
C THR A 411 37.97 56.05 -21.64
N PHE A 412 38.53 55.15 -20.83
CA PHE A 412 39.73 55.39 -20.03
C PHE A 412 40.91 54.55 -20.52
N SER A 413 42.10 55.13 -20.52
CA SER A 413 43.38 54.43 -20.66
C SER A 413 44.20 54.55 -19.37
N GLU A 414 45.04 53.55 -19.07
CA GLU A 414 45.92 53.55 -17.88
C GLU A 414 46.84 54.80 -17.84
N GLU A 415 47.18 55.37 -18.98
CA GLU A 415 48.07 56.54 -19.10
C GLU A 415 47.41 57.87 -18.67
N GLN A 416 46.07 57.94 -18.60
CA GLN A 416 45.32 59.16 -18.25
C GLN A 416 44.88 59.23 -16.77
N LEU A 417 45.24 58.21 -15.97
CA LEU A 417 44.83 58.02 -14.58
C LEU A 417 45.22 59.14 -13.59
N PRO A 418 46.37 59.85 -13.70
CA PRO A 418 46.74 60.91 -12.77
C PRO A 418 45.87 62.19 -12.85
N LEU A 419 45.01 62.32 -13.87
CA LEU A 419 44.18 63.50 -14.12
C LEU A 419 42.76 63.43 -13.49
N PHE A 420 42.44 62.34 -12.80
CA PHE A 420 41.09 62.04 -12.29
C PHE A 420 40.75 62.59 -10.90
N ASP A 421 41.67 63.29 -10.22
CA ASP A 421 41.42 63.90 -8.90
C ASP A 421 40.55 65.16 -8.97
N LYS A 422 39.35 65.04 -9.55
CA LYS A 422 38.30 66.06 -9.52
C LYS A 422 37.21 65.58 -8.56
N LYS A 423 36.98 66.34 -7.48
CA LYS A 423 35.96 66.10 -6.43
C LYS A 423 34.57 65.70 -6.95
N CYS A 424 34.23 66.01 -8.20
CA CYS A 424 32.95 65.69 -8.83
C CYS A 424 32.77 64.22 -9.28
N LYS A 425 33.83 63.38 -9.34
CA LYS A 425 33.74 61.98 -9.82
C LYS A 425 33.79 60.89 -8.74
N TYR A 426 33.96 61.26 -7.45
CA TYR A 426 34.03 60.27 -6.36
C TYR A 426 32.79 59.41 -6.20
N GLY A 427 31.60 59.95 -6.51
CA GLY A 427 30.36 59.18 -6.47
C GLY A 427 30.35 58.03 -7.49
N GLU A 428 30.81 58.30 -8.71
CA GLU A 428 30.87 57.33 -9.81
C GLU A 428 31.93 56.26 -9.53
N MET A 429 33.08 56.66 -8.97
CA MET A 429 34.16 55.75 -8.57
C MET A 429 33.76 54.81 -7.42
N LEU A 430 33.05 55.35 -6.43
CA LEU A 430 32.50 54.55 -5.32
C LEU A 430 31.39 53.62 -5.78
N GLN A 431 30.54 54.07 -6.70
CA GLN A 431 29.55 53.22 -7.34
C GLN A 431 30.21 52.09 -8.14
N ALA A 432 31.26 52.39 -8.92
CA ALA A 432 31.99 51.38 -9.70
C ALA A 432 32.58 50.29 -8.81
N TYR A 433 33.21 50.67 -7.70
CA TYR A 433 33.76 49.69 -6.76
C TYR A 433 32.65 48.91 -6.04
N TYR A 434 31.57 49.58 -5.63
CA TYR A 434 30.44 48.91 -4.97
C TYR A 434 29.74 47.90 -5.90
N GLU A 435 29.66 48.18 -7.21
CA GLU A 435 29.14 47.22 -8.19
C GLU A 435 29.98 45.95 -8.27
N ILE A 436 31.31 46.06 -8.14
CA ILE A 436 32.21 44.90 -8.07
C ILE A 436 31.94 44.09 -6.80
N VAL A 437 31.80 44.76 -5.64
CA VAL A 437 31.46 44.09 -4.38
C VAL A 437 30.11 43.37 -4.50
N VAL A 438 29.10 44.02 -5.06
CA VAL A 438 27.78 43.43 -5.31
C VAL A 438 27.88 42.20 -6.21
N GLN A 439 28.65 42.25 -7.30
CA GLN A 439 28.85 41.10 -8.18
C GLN A 439 29.54 39.94 -7.45
N ARG A 440 30.62 40.21 -6.69
CA ARG A 440 31.30 39.18 -5.89
C ARG A 440 30.34 38.53 -4.90
N MET A 441 29.56 39.33 -4.17
CA MET A 441 28.62 38.85 -3.17
C MET A 441 27.39 38.13 -3.77
N ALA A 442 26.96 38.51 -4.97
CA ALA A 442 25.88 37.85 -5.70
C ALA A 442 26.27 36.42 -6.12
N ASP A 443 27.54 36.19 -6.45
CA ASP A 443 28.02 34.87 -6.88
C ASP A 443 28.56 34.02 -5.71
N GLN A 444 29.44 34.59 -4.89
CA GLN A 444 30.20 33.85 -3.89
C GLN A 444 29.33 33.35 -2.74
N LEU A 445 28.33 34.14 -2.32
CA LEU A 445 27.47 33.76 -1.21
C LEU A 445 26.57 32.56 -1.55
N PRO A 446 25.81 32.55 -2.68
CA PRO A 446 25.10 31.35 -3.12
C PRO A 446 25.99 30.12 -3.34
N MET A 447 27.18 30.30 -3.93
CA MET A 447 28.13 29.19 -4.14
C MET A 447 28.58 28.59 -2.82
N MET A 448 28.92 29.43 -1.84
CA MET A 448 29.34 29.01 -0.51
C MET A 448 28.22 28.28 0.23
N ILE A 449 27.01 28.85 0.28
CA ILE A 449 25.88 28.21 0.95
C ILE A 449 25.56 26.87 0.30
N THR A 450 25.54 26.79 -1.04
CA THR A 450 25.29 25.54 -1.76
C THR A 450 26.38 24.49 -1.48
N LEU A 451 27.64 24.90 -1.36
CA LEU A 451 28.74 23.99 -1.05
C LEU A 451 28.58 23.37 0.34
N PHE A 452 28.40 24.20 1.38
CA PHE A 452 28.36 23.73 2.77
C PHE A 452 27.02 23.07 3.11
N MET A 453 25.89 23.74 2.82
CA MET A 453 24.57 23.26 3.25
C MET A 453 24.07 22.08 2.44
N LEU A 454 24.42 21.97 1.15
CA LEU A 454 23.95 20.89 0.28
C LEU A 454 25.03 19.84 0.00
N LYS A 455 26.14 20.22 -0.67
CA LYS A 455 27.12 19.24 -1.16
C LYS A 455 27.88 18.56 -0.02
N GLN A 456 28.38 19.32 0.95
CA GLN A 456 29.12 18.76 2.08
C GLN A 456 28.20 18.00 3.05
N THR A 457 26.99 18.50 3.32
CA THR A 457 25.98 17.77 4.10
C THR A 457 25.67 16.41 3.48
N ALA A 458 25.41 16.35 2.16
CA ALA A 458 25.16 15.10 1.45
C ALA A 458 26.35 14.12 1.54
N HIS A 459 27.57 14.64 1.43
CA HIS A 459 28.78 13.84 1.56
C HIS A 459 28.98 13.27 2.97
N LEU A 460 28.84 14.10 4.01
CA LEU A 460 28.96 13.67 5.40
C LEU A 460 27.86 12.69 5.79
N LEU A 461 26.62 12.94 5.36
CA LEU A 461 25.51 12.01 5.56
C LEU A 461 25.82 10.66 4.91
N SER A 462 26.43 10.64 3.73
CA SER A 462 26.82 9.40 3.06
C SER A 462 27.88 8.62 3.87
N ILE A 463 28.85 9.32 4.47
CA ILE A 463 29.87 8.71 5.32
C ILE A 463 29.25 8.16 6.60
N ASP A 464 28.43 8.95 7.29
CA ASP A 464 27.79 8.55 8.54
C ASP A 464 26.85 7.36 8.33
N MET A 465 26.09 7.35 7.23
CA MET A 465 25.22 6.21 6.87
C MET A 465 26.02 4.93 6.58
N LEU A 466 27.20 5.04 5.97
CA LEU A 466 28.08 3.88 5.78
C LEU A 466 28.71 3.42 7.10
N SER A 467 29.03 4.33 8.02
CA SER A 467 29.55 3.97 9.35
C SER A 467 28.55 3.19 10.20
N LEU A 468 27.24 3.25 9.90
CA LEU A 468 26.25 2.37 10.53
C LEU A 468 26.50 0.89 10.25
N LEU A 469 27.28 0.55 9.23
CA LEU A 469 27.69 -0.83 8.93
C LEU A 469 28.82 -1.32 9.86
N ASP A 470 29.54 -0.40 10.51
CA ASP A 470 30.65 -0.71 11.41
C ASP A 470 30.16 -0.79 12.86
N GLY A 471 30.12 -2.01 13.40
CA GLY A 471 29.85 -2.26 14.82
C GLY A 471 28.38 -2.23 15.26
N ALA A 472 27.42 -1.93 14.38
CA ALA A 472 26.01 -1.96 14.72
C ALA A 472 25.43 -3.39 14.73
N ASN A 473 24.53 -3.66 15.67
CA ASN A 473 23.71 -4.87 15.65
C ASN A 473 22.71 -4.74 14.50
N VAL A 474 23.00 -5.42 13.38
CA VAL A 474 22.14 -5.46 12.18
C VAL A 474 20.69 -5.83 12.53
N SER A 475 20.48 -6.64 13.57
CA SER A 475 19.17 -7.07 14.04
C SER A 475 18.35 -5.96 14.70
N GLU A 476 19.02 -4.97 15.29
CA GLU A 476 18.38 -3.81 15.92
C GLU A 476 18.00 -2.76 14.87
N LEU A 477 18.89 -2.52 13.88
CA LEU A 477 18.64 -1.60 12.78
C LEU A 477 17.55 -2.07 11.81
N LEU A 478 17.42 -3.39 11.64
CA LEU A 478 16.41 -4.02 10.80
C LEU A 478 15.21 -4.54 11.61
N PHE A 479 15.00 -4.03 12.82
CA PHE A 479 13.83 -4.41 13.59
C PHE A 479 12.56 -3.97 12.86
N GLU A 480 11.76 -4.93 12.45
CA GLU A 480 10.49 -4.69 11.78
C GLU A 480 9.38 -4.53 12.82
N ASP A 481 8.47 -3.59 12.57
CA ASP A 481 7.23 -3.50 13.34
C ASP A 481 6.46 -4.83 13.33
N SER A 482 5.94 -5.22 14.49
CA SER A 482 5.27 -6.52 14.69
C SER A 482 4.07 -6.72 13.75
N ASP A 483 3.33 -5.66 13.48
CA ASP A 483 2.12 -5.70 12.66
C ASP A 483 2.46 -5.83 11.17
N VAL A 484 3.50 -5.11 10.72
CA VAL A 484 4.00 -5.21 9.33
C VAL A 484 4.55 -6.61 9.06
N GLY A 485 5.36 -7.13 9.98
CA GLY A 485 5.91 -8.48 9.87
C GLY A 485 4.83 -9.56 9.91
N LYS A 486 3.79 -9.40 10.73
CA LYS A 486 2.65 -10.32 10.75
C LYS A 486 1.87 -10.28 9.45
N LYS A 487 1.51 -9.10 8.95
CA LYS A 487 0.81 -8.91 7.67
C LYS A 487 1.59 -9.54 6.52
N ARG A 488 2.91 -9.32 6.46
CA ARG A 488 3.80 -9.90 5.45
C ARG A 488 3.81 -11.43 5.49
N ARG A 489 3.92 -12.04 6.67
CA ARG A 489 3.84 -13.50 6.84
C ARG A 489 2.49 -14.06 6.39
N ASP A 490 1.39 -13.40 6.74
CA ASP A 490 0.04 -13.83 6.36
C ASP A 490 -0.18 -13.75 4.84
N LEU A 491 0.33 -12.70 4.19
CA LEU A 491 0.30 -12.53 2.74
C LEU A 491 1.14 -13.61 2.03
N HIS A 492 2.36 -13.89 2.49
CA HIS A 492 3.19 -14.96 1.93
C HIS A 492 2.52 -16.32 2.08
N ALA A 493 2.02 -16.67 3.27
CA ALA A 493 1.32 -17.92 3.51
C ALA A 493 0.07 -18.06 2.63
N ARG A 494 -0.64 -16.96 2.39
CA ARG A 494 -1.79 -16.95 1.47
C ARG A 494 -1.36 -17.13 0.02
N LEU A 495 -0.30 -16.46 -0.42
CA LEU A 495 0.25 -16.59 -1.77
C LEU A 495 0.71 -18.02 -2.05
N ASP A 496 1.39 -18.67 -1.11
CA ASP A 496 1.84 -20.06 -1.23
C ASP A 496 0.65 -21.02 -1.37
N ARG A 497 -0.39 -20.85 -0.55
CA ARG A 497 -1.64 -21.63 -0.67
C ARG A 497 -2.29 -21.43 -2.04
N MET A 498 -2.33 -20.21 -2.55
CA MET A 498 -2.89 -19.91 -3.87
C MET A 498 -2.06 -20.53 -5.00
N ARG A 499 -0.72 -20.53 -4.88
CA ARG A 499 0.16 -21.17 -5.86
C ARG A 499 -0.07 -22.68 -5.91
N ILE A 500 -0.16 -23.34 -4.76
CA ILE A 500 -0.49 -24.77 -4.69
C ILE A 500 -1.86 -25.04 -5.33
N GLY A 501 -2.85 -24.17 -5.08
CA GLY A 501 -4.16 -24.25 -5.73
C GLY A 501 -4.08 -24.13 -7.25
N GLN A 502 -3.29 -23.18 -7.75
CA GLN A 502 -3.07 -22.95 -9.17
C GLN A 502 -2.36 -24.14 -9.86
N GLU A 503 -1.33 -24.71 -9.23
CA GLU A 503 -0.63 -25.89 -9.71
C GLU A 503 -1.58 -27.10 -9.81
N LYS A 504 -2.39 -27.34 -8.78
CA LYS A 504 -3.39 -28.42 -8.80
C LYS A 504 -4.42 -28.25 -9.91
N ILE A 505 -4.90 -27.03 -10.16
CA ILE A 505 -5.84 -26.75 -11.25
C ILE A 505 -5.16 -26.95 -12.61
N SER A 506 -3.91 -26.49 -12.76
CA SER A 506 -3.17 -26.61 -14.01
C SER A 506 -2.84 -28.07 -14.37
N ASN A 507 -2.67 -28.94 -13.38
CA ASN A 507 -2.50 -30.37 -13.58
C ASN A 507 -3.81 -31.10 -13.93
N PHE A 508 -4.96 -30.47 -13.70
CA PHE A 508 -6.29 -31.04 -13.93
C PHE A 508 -6.91 -30.61 -15.26
N ILE A 509 -6.59 -29.39 -15.74
CA ILE A 509 -6.91 -28.90 -17.09
C ILE A 509 -5.95 -29.53 -18.09
#